data_AF-J0WS52-F1
#
_entry.id   AF-J0WS52-F1
#
_cell.length_a   1.000
_cell.length_b   1.000
_cell.length_c   1.000
_cell.angle_alpha   90.00
_cell.angle_beta   90.00
_cell.angle_gamma   90.00
#
_symmetry.space_group_name_H-M   'P 1'
#
loop_
_entity.id
_entity.type
_entity.pdbx_description
1 polymer ?
#
loop_
_entity_poly.entity_id
_entity_poly.type
_entity_poly.pdbx_seq_one_letter_code
_entity_poly.pdbx_strand_id
1 'polypeptide(L)'
;MTSDLGVASHAFPGRSLPVELMTMILDDVDLPSLLRLSHTCRRWRSVSRSHPRFWRDIRLASVSTSALDLFHARLDQTTDSDIHVDIMLPDALDHGRIRSVVLPAVGRNLHRIVESQIMLHYETATYALYAFMGAASRLQRFALGFFHGADKPPVQLPTDILSGHCPSLRLLTLKNAAFPKDPILSFGQVHHLLFGCDGPYVFPLCLFQHFPSLRVLSVHGGMCLGAEPVGEAAREVTIPQLATFAVHIADCDHLALFGAVPRLSEIARVTCREPHVDLMRVLLDHLHGPLELDIVVPGVREDQIEVGFSTPSSDRSRVFVEDSTRIHSDWPRDIVFAPDVAERVTALRLTTKLAWLVPLFAELPACTTLAVEVGDMVDLAVEFTATLALPALKSIIVRGRPEQGPVSVSAEALREFLLRILGTRTAQPTLRIEESLTLTGDSRALMRDYGVESEDEPPAPVSCPLLQELALHLCAYALPANFRVDVDAVARFLDTQVAVAQPPALACQPILRVDDRAQLTRRVKRMEDMYPGAR
;
A
#
# COMPACT_ATOMS: atom_id res chain seq x y z
N MET A 1 -65.32 -0.75 -45.56
CA MET A 1 -65.16 -1.11 -44.13
C MET A 1 -63.77 -1.68 -43.95
N THR A 2 -62.79 -0.79 -43.74
CA THR A 2 -61.40 -1.13 -43.43
C THR A 2 -61.12 -0.41 -42.12
N SER A 3 -61.11 -1.18 -41.04
CA SER A 3 -60.92 -0.69 -39.67
C SER A 3 -59.45 -0.37 -39.45
N ASP A 4 -59.14 0.92 -39.35
CA ASP A 4 -57.90 1.46 -38.80
C ASP A 4 -57.81 1.09 -37.30
N LEU A 5 -57.07 0.01 -37.01
CA LEU A 5 -56.62 -0.29 -35.66
C LEU A 5 -55.40 0.59 -35.36
N GLY A 6 -55.67 1.74 -34.75
CA GLY A 6 -54.65 2.64 -34.22
C GLY A 6 -53.82 1.94 -33.15
N VAL A 7 -52.65 1.43 -33.55
CA VAL A 7 -51.63 0.93 -32.63
C VAL A 7 -51.09 2.13 -31.87
N ALA A 8 -51.55 2.31 -30.63
CA ALA A 8 -50.98 3.27 -29.70
C ALA A 8 -49.51 2.93 -29.50
N SER A 9 -48.63 3.66 -30.18
CA SER A 9 -47.19 3.60 -29.95
C SER A 9 -46.93 4.09 -28.53
N HIS A 10 -46.82 3.15 -27.59
CA HIS A 10 -46.30 3.41 -26.26
C HIS A 10 -44.85 3.88 -26.43
N ALA A 11 -44.67 5.19 -26.60
CA ALA A 11 -43.37 5.82 -26.67
C ALA A 11 -42.60 5.42 -25.41
N PHE A 12 -41.56 4.61 -25.59
CA PHE A 12 -40.67 4.21 -24.50
C PHE A 12 -40.22 5.46 -23.74
N PRO A 13 -40.49 5.59 -22.43
CA PRO A 13 -40.16 6.79 -21.64
C PRO A 13 -38.66 7.08 -21.57
N GLY A 14 -37.81 6.18 -22.08
CA GLY A 14 -36.35 6.31 -22.15
C GLY A 14 -35.81 7.46 -23.02
N ARG A 15 -36.64 8.21 -23.76
CA ARG A 15 -36.18 9.42 -24.48
C ARG A 15 -35.93 10.62 -23.57
N SER A 16 -36.41 10.62 -22.33
CA SER A 16 -36.45 11.81 -21.48
C SER A 16 -35.42 11.87 -20.35
N LEU A 17 -34.57 10.86 -20.17
CA LEU A 17 -33.59 10.88 -19.07
C LEU A 17 -32.58 12.03 -19.28
N PRO A 18 -32.43 13.00 -18.35
CA PRO A 18 -31.42 14.07 -18.44
C PRO A 18 -30.00 13.53 -18.56
N VAL A 19 -29.10 14.29 -19.20
CA VAL A 19 -27.72 13.84 -19.45
C VAL A 19 -26.94 13.67 -18.15
N GLU A 20 -27.28 14.45 -17.14
CA GLU A 20 -26.72 14.43 -15.79
C GLU A 20 -27.04 13.08 -15.12
N LEU A 21 -28.29 12.62 -15.19
CA LEU A 21 -28.68 11.32 -14.66
C LEU A 21 -28.06 10.16 -15.44
N MET A 22 -27.92 10.29 -16.78
CA MET A 22 -27.20 9.31 -17.57
C MET A 22 -25.73 9.23 -17.18
N THR A 23 -25.08 10.37 -16.95
CA THR A 23 -23.68 10.46 -16.52
C THR A 23 -23.51 9.83 -15.14
N MET A 24 -24.41 10.15 -14.20
CA MET A 24 -24.43 9.57 -12.86
C MET A 24 -24.60 8.05 -12.87
N ILE A 25 -25.41 7.50 -13.79
CA ILE A 25 -25.50 6.04 -13.97
C ILE A 25 -24.17 5.43 -14.41
N LEU A 26 -23.37 6.17 -15.20
CA LEU A 26 -22.08 5.69 -15.70
C LEU A 26 -20.95 5.84 -14.68
N ASP A 27 -21.15 6.62 -13.61
CA ASP A 27 -20.17 6.82 -12.54
C ASP A 27 -19.79 5.54 -11.81
N ASP A 28 -20.58 4.46 -11.93
CA ASP A 28 -20.31 3.15 -11.33
C ASP A 28 -20.00 2.05 -12.38
N VAL A 29 -20.06 2.36 -13.67
CA VAL A 29 -19.95 1.39 -14.76
C VAL A 29 -18.50 1.24 -15.26
N ASP A 30 -17.95 0.02 -15.25
CA ASP A 30 -16.60 -0.25 -15.77
C ASP A 30 -16.48 0.04 -17.29
N LEU A 31 -15.24 0.17 -17.81
CA LEU A 31 -15.02 0.50 -19.22
C LEU A 31 -15.69 -0.51 -20.20
N PRO A 32 -15.58 -1.84 -20.02
CA PRO A 32 -16.28 -2.79 -20.89
C PRO A 32 -17.79 -2.58 -20.92
N SER A 33 -18.42 -2.29 -19.78
CA SER A 33 -19.86 -2.04 -19.72
C SER A 33 -20.22 -0.67 -20.26
N LEU A 34 -19.38 0.35 -20.09
CA LEU A 34 -19.52 1.67 -20.71
C LEU A 34 -19.52 1.57 -22.24
N LEU A 35 -18.61 0.76 -22.80
CA LEU A 35 -18.56 0.48 -24.24
C LEU A 35 -19.84 -0.22 -24.70
N ARG A 36 -20.33 -1.23 -23.98
CA ARG A 36 -21.61 -1.90 -24.29
C ARG A 36 -22.79 -0.92 -24.26
N LEU A 37 -22.88 -0.06 -23.25
CA LEU A 37 -23.91 0.98 -23.16
C LEU A 37 -23.85 1.96 -24.33
N SER A 38 -22.64 2.29 -24.82
CA SER A 38 -22.44 3.16 -25.99
C SER A 38 -23.02 2.60 -27.30
N HIS A 39 -23.36 1.30 -27.35
CA HIS A 39 -24.00 0.67 -28.50
C HIS A 39 -25.53 0.73 -28.46
N THR A 40 -26.15 1.06 -27.31
CA THR A 40 -27.62 1.02 -27.15
C THR A 40 -28.35 2.05 -28.02
N CYS A 41 -27.95 3.32 -27.98
CA CYS A 41 -28.49 4.38 -28.83
C CYS A 41 -27.48 5.53 -29.01
N ARG A 42 -27.76 6.45 -29.94
CA ARG A 42 -26.88 7.61 -30.21
C ARG A 42 -26.64 8.49 -28.99
N ARG A 43 -27.68 8.66 -28.13
CA ARG A 43 -27.58 9.47 -26.91
C ARG A 43 -26.62 8.83 -25.91
N TRP A 44 -26.82 7.55 -25.56
CA TRP A 44 -25.89 6.81 -24.71
C TRP A 44 -24.47 6.81 -25.27
N ARG A 45 -24.29 6.65 -26.58
CA ARG A 45 -22.96 6.77 -27.20
C ARG A 45 -22.28 8.11 -26.92
N SER A 46 -23.02 9.21 -27.09
CA SER A 46 -22.49 10.56 -26.86
C SER A 46 -22.13 10.77 -25.39
N VAL A 47 -23.02 10.38 -24.46
CA VAL A 47 -22.78 10.52 -23.02
C VAL A 47 -21.62 9.63 -22.58
N SER A 48 -21.62 8.36 -22.98
CA SER A 48 -20.55 7.42 -22.65
C SER A 48 -19.19 7.87 -23.16
N ARG A 49 -19.09 8.43 -24.37
CA ARG A 49 -17.82 8.95 -24.91
C ARG A 49 -17.36 10.24 -24.24
N SER A 50 -18.28 11.07 -23.77
CA SER A 50 -17.94 12.31 -23.04
C SER A 50 -17.52 12.03 -21.59
N HIS A 51 -17.91 10.87 -21.05
CA HIS A 51 -17.64 10.47 -19.68
C HIS A 51 -16.14 10.28 -19.41
N PRO A 52 -15.59 10.78 -18.28
CA PRO A 52 -14.16 10.61 -17.94
C PRO A 52 -13.67 9.17 -17.98
N ARG A 53 -14.48 8.19 -17.50
CA ARG A 53 -14.14 6.76 -17.60
C ARG A 53 -13.83 6.28 -19.02
N PHE A 54 -14.37 6.93 -20.07
CA PHE A 54 -14.03 6.60 -21.45
C PHE A 54 -12.65 7.10 -21.84
N TRP A 55 -12.26 8.34 -21.54
CA TRP A 55 -11.04 8.94 -22.12
C TRP A 55 -9.91 9.20 -21.12
N ARG A 56 -10.16 9.16 -19.80
CA ARG A 56 -9.16 9.47 -18.77
C ARG A 56 -8.13 8.35 -18.62
N ASP A 57 -8.58 7.12 -18.36
CA ASP A 57 -7.69 5.98 -18.04
C ASP A 57 -7.45 5.08 -19.25
N ILE A 58 -6.52 5.46 -20.12
CA ILE A 58 -6.29 4.82 -21.42
C ILE A 58 -5.31 3.65 -21.27
N ARG A 59 -5.77 2.44 -21.57
CA ARG A 59 -4.96 1.21 -21.52
C ARG A 59 -4.80 0.56 -22.89
N LEU A 60 -3.59 0.12 -23.21
CA LEU A 60 -3.26 -0.63 -24.43
C LEU A 60 -2.42 -1.88 -24.08
N ALA A 61 -3.00 -3.06 -24.27
CA ALA A 61 -2.35 -4.35 -24.01
C ALA A 61 -2.22 -5.23 -25.26
N SER A 62 -2.63 -4.74 -26.44
CA SER A 62 -2.51 -5.44 -27.72
C SER A 62 -2.39 -4.43 -28.86
N VAL A 63 -1.73 -4.83 -29.95
CA VAL A 63 -1.57 -4.05 -31.20
C VAL A 63 -2.55 -4.46 -32.30
N SER A 64 -3.61 -5.20 -31.94
CA SER A 64 -4.70 -5.51 -32.86
C SER A 64 -5.37 -4.23 -33.37
N THR A 65 -5.92 -4.27 -34.59
CA THR A 65 -6.54 -3.09 -35.20
C THR A 65 -7.65 -2.49 -34.32
N SER A 66 -8.52 -3.33 -33.74
CA SER A 66 -9.59 -2.86 -32.85
C SER A 66 -9.08 -2.23 -31.56
N ALA A 67 -7.97 -2.74 -31.00
CA ALA A 67 -7.35 -2.15 -29.82
C ALA A 67 -6.72 -0.78 -30.12
N LEU A 68 -6.05 -0.66 -31.27
CA LEU A 68 -5.47 0.61 -31.74
C LEU A 68 -6.56 1.64 -32.09
N ASP A 69 -7.64 1.23 -32.76
CA ASP A 69 -8.76 2.11 -33.08
C ASP A 69 -9.41 2.66 -31.81
N LEU A 70 -9.61 1.80 -30.80
CA LEU A 70 -10.14 2.22 -29.51
C LEU A 70 -9.15 3.16 -28.79
N PHE A 71 -7.86 2.83 -28.78
CA PHE A 71 -6.82 3.67 -28.18
C PHE A 71 -6.79 5.08 -28.77
N HIS A 72 -6.81 5.19 -30.10
CA HIS A 72 -6.92 6.47 -30.80
C HIS A 72 -8.22 7.20 -30.49
N ALA A 73 -9.36 6.52 -30.57
CA ALA A 73 -10.65 7.13 -30.28
C ALA A 73 -10.72 7.72 -28.86
N ARG A 74 -10.01 7.12 -27.90
CA ARG A 74 -9.94 7.62 -26.51
C ARG A 74 -8.97 8.78 -26.37
N LEU A 75 -7.80 8.73 -27.02
CA LEU A 75 -6.87 9.86 -27.06
C LEU A 75 -7.49 11.07 -27.76
N ASP A 76 -8.17 10.89 -28.88
CA ASP A 76 -8.69 12.00 -29.67
C ASP A 76 -10.02 12.57 -29.10
N GLN A 77 -10.55 11.99 -28.03
CA GLN A 77 -11.84 12.38 -27.44
C GLN A 77 -11.80 13.74 -26.74
N THR A 78 -10.66 14.10 -26.16
CA THR A 78 -10.41 15.39 -25.52
C THR A 78 -9.14 15.99 -26.11
N THR A 79 -8.90 17.29 -25.93
CA THR A 79 -7.68 17.95 -26.41
C THR A 79 -6.78 18.38 -25.25
N ASP A 80 -7.35 18.94 -24.18
CA ASP A 80 -6.58 19.54 -23.07
C ASP A 80 -6.88 18.91 -21.69
N SER A 81 -7.70 17.85 -21.66
CA SER A 81 -8.01 17.17 -20.41
C SER A 81 -6.86 16.27 -19.96
N ASP A 82 -6.69 16.17 -18.65
CA ASP A 82 -5.70 15.29 -18.03
C ASP A 82 -6.03 13.81 -18.31
N ILE A 83 -5.03 13.06 -18.78
CA ILE A 83 -5.17 11.64 -19.09
C ILE A 83 -4.10 10.81 -18.38
N HIS A 84 -4.42 9.54 -18.17
CA HIS A 84 -3.52 8.50 -17.71
C HIS A 84 -3.33 7.47 -18.84
N VAL A 85 -2.09 7.05 -19.08
CA VAL A 85 -1.75 6.15 -20.18
C VAL A 85 -0.98 4.94 -19.66
N ASP A 86 -1.56 3.75 -19.80
CA ASP A 86 -0.96 2.45 -19.46
C ASP A 86 -0.76 1.60 -20.72
N ILE A 87 0.48 1.36 -21.13
CA ILE A 87 0.86 0.56 -22.30
C ILE A 87 1.73 -0.59 -21.81
N MET A 88 1.19 -1.81 -21.93
CA MET A 88 1.86 -3.05 -21.52
C MET A 88 1.99 -3.97 -22.73
N LEU A 89 3.11 -3.86 -23.45
CA LEU A 89 3.39 -4.61 -24.68
C LEU A 89 4.80 -5.24 -24.66
N PRO A 90 5.18 -6.01 -23.60
CA PRO A 90 6.51 -6.61 -23.52
C PRO A 90 6.75 -7.67 -24.61
N ASP A 91 5.71 -8.42 -24.99
CA ASP A 91 5.81 -9.58 -25.90
C ASP A 91 5.27 -9.29 -27.32
N ALA A 92 5.02 -8.01 -27.64
CA ALA A 92 4.38 -7.65 -28.89
C ALA A 92 5.33 -7.82 -30.08
N LEU A 93 5.08 -8.82 -30.93
CA LEU A 93 5.91 -9.13 -32.11
C LEU A 93 5.85 -8.05 -33.21
N ASP A 94 4.74 -7.33 -33.34
CA ASP A 94 4.57 -6.27 -34.35
C ASP A 94 5.08 -4.92 -33.82
N HIS A 95 6.42 -4.81 -33.73
CA HIS A 95 7.10 -3.57 -33.37
C HIS A 95 6.82 -2.43 -34.36
N GLY A 96 6.44 -2.75 -35.61
CA GLY A 96 6.11 -1.79 -36.66
C GLY A 96 4.91 -0.94 -36.29
N ARG A 97 3.82 -1.55 -35.81
CA ARG A 97 2.63 -0.82 -35.34
C ARG A 97 2.91 0.03 -34.10
N ILE A 98 3.70 -0.48 -33.15
CA ILE A 98 4.08 0.30 -31.94
C ILE A 98 4.81 1.58 -32.37
N ARG A 99 5.81 1.43 -33.25
CA ARG A 99 6.60 2.54 -33.79
C ARG A 99 5.77 3.55 -34.59
N SER A 100 4.90 3.08 -35.49
CA SER A 100 4.24 3.94 -36.48
C SER A 100 2.90 4.51 -36.02
N VAL A 101 2.25 3.88 -35.04
CA VAL A 101 0.89 4.21 -34.60
C VAL A 101 0.88 4.65 -33.14
N VAL A 102 1.32 3.78 -32.24
CA VAL A 102 1.19 3.97 -30.78
C VAL A 102 2.07 5.11 -30.28
N LEU A 103 3.38 5.03 -30.51
CA LEU A 103 4.35 5.99 -29.98
C LEU A 103 4.13 7.43 -30.50
N PRO A 104 3.85 7.66 -31.79
CA PRO A 104 3.50 8.98 -32.28
C PRO A 104 2.23 9.55 -31.62
N ALA A 105 1.24 8.70 -31.33
CA ALA A 105 0.03 9.13 -30.65
C ALA A 105 0.29 9.54 -29.19
N VAL A 106 1.16 8.82 -28.49
CA VAL A 106 1.62 9.18 -27.14
C VAL A 106 2.37 10.51 -27.18
N GLY A 107 3.35 10.66 -28.08
CA GLY A 107 4.15 11.89 -28.20
C GLY A 107 3.30 13.13 -28.45
N ARG A 108 2.27 13.05 -29.32
CA ARG A 108 1.33 14.15 -29.57
C ARG A 108 0.52 14.56 -28.33
N ASN A 109 0.25 13.63 -27.43
CA ASN A 109 -0.58 13.85 -26.25
C ASN A 109 0.23 14.03 -24.96
N LEU A 110 1.57 14.03 -25.02
CA LEU A 110 2.44 14.04 -23.84
C LEU A 110 2.22 15.22 -22.90
N HIS A 111 1.89 16.40 -23.44
CA HIS A 111 1.65 17.65 -22.70
C HIS A 111 0.52 17.59 -21.66
N ARG A 112 -0.42 16.64 -21.81
CA ARG A 112 -1.59 16.48 -20.93
C ARG A 112 -1.62 15.12 -20.19
N ILE A 113 -0.58 14.30 -20.38
CA ILE A 113 -0.45 13.06 -19.62
C ILE A 113 0.00 13.41 -18.20
N VAL A 114 -0.80 13.00 -17.21
CA VAL A 114 -0.48 13.16 -15.79
C VAL A 114 0.24 11.93 -15.24
N GLU A 115 -0.18 10.75 -15.70
CA GLU A 115 0.42 9.47 -15.32
C GLU A 115 0.67 8.63 -16.56
N SER A 116 1.86 8.08 -16.67
CA SER A 116 2.22 7.20 -17.78
C SER A 116 2.98 5.98 -17.29
N GLN A 117 2.50 4.80 -17.67
CA GLN A 117 3.20 3.53 -17.52
C GLN A 117 3.38 2.89 -18.88
N ILE A 118 4.64 2.74 -19.32
CA ILE A 118 4.97 2.29 -20.67
C ILE A 118 6.05 1.21 -20.56
N MET A 119 5.61 -0.01 -20.76
CA MET A 119 6.39 -1.24 -20.66
C MET A 119 6.40 -1.91 -22.02
N LEU A 120 7.55 -1.87 -22.70
CA LEU A 120 7.67 -2.27 -24.11
C LEU A 120 8.77 -3.29 -24.31
N HIS A 121 8.77 -3.97 -25.45
CA HIS A 121 9.91 -4.77 -25.89
C HIS A 121 11.14 -3.89 -26.19
N TYR A 122 12.33 -4.38 -25.86
CA TYR A 122 13.61 -3.68 -26.04
C TYR A 122 13.85 -3.14 -27.45
N GLU A 123 13.42 -3.85 -28.49
CA GLU A 123 13.60 -3.40 -29.89
C GLU A 123 12.85 -2.10 -30.24
N THR A 124 11.87 -1.72 -29.41
CA THR A 124 11.12 -0.47 -29.59
C THR A 124 11.74 0.72 -28.84
N ALA A 125 12.78 0.49 -28.04
CA ALA A 125 13.26 1.44 -27.05
C ALA A 125 13.69 2.78 -27.65
N THR A 126 14.50 2.75 -28.70
CA THR A 126 14.94 3.96 -29.41
C THR A 126 13.76 4.81 -29.88
N TYR A 127 12.72 4.18 -30.45
CA TYR A 127 11.53 4.90 -30.93
C TYR A 127 10.70 5.45 -29.77
N ALA A 128 10.62 4.73 -28.65
CA ALA A 128 9.92 5.18 -27.47
C ALA A 128 10.59 6.44 -26.91
N LEU A 129 11.92 6.42 -26.78
CA LEU A 129 12.70 7.58 -26.31
C LEU A 129 12.52 8.80 -27.22
N TYR A 130 12.50 8.61 -28.55
CA TYR A 130 12.17 9.68 -29.49
C TYR A 130 10.75 10.26 -29.27
N ALA A 131 9.77 9.41 -28.98
CA ALA A 131 8.41 9.87 -28.70
C ALA A 131 8.28 10.70 -27.40
N PHE A 132 9.22 10.52 -26.46
CA PHE A 132 9.28 11.28 -25.21
C PHE A 132 10.17 12.53 -25.28
N MET A 133 10.64 12.95 -26.46
CA MET A 133 11.41 14.19 -26.57
C MET A 133 10.56 15.47 -26.45
N GLY A 134 9.22 15.35 -26.42
CA GLY A 134 8.31 16.48 -26.23
C GLY A 134 8.14 16.90 -24.76
N ALA A 135 7.59 18.10 -24.54
CA ALA A 135 7.37 18.62 -23.18
C ALA A 135 6.22 17.87 -22.49
N ALA A 136 6.43 17.54 -21.21
CA ALA A 136 5.49 16.78 -20.38
C ALA A 136 5.13 17.56 -19.11
N SER A 137 4.69 18.81 -19.24
CA SER A 137 4.54 19.75 -18.12
C SER A 137 3.62 19.29 -16.98
N ARG A 138 2.64 18.43 -17.29
CA ARG A 138 1.67 17.90 -16.31
C ARG A 138 2.03 16.53 -15.75
N LEU A 139 3.09 15.88 -16.25
CA LEU A 139 3.45 14.52 -15.87
C LEU A 139 3.94 14.47 -14.42
N GLN A 140 3.26 13.69 -13.59
CA GLN A 140 3.54 13.53 -12.16
C GLN A 140 4.13 12.16 -11.84
N ARG A 141 3.66 11.13 -12.56
CA ARG A 141 4.12 9.73 -12.43
C ARG A 141 4.54 9.21 -13.79
N PHE A 142 5.77 8.76 -13.90
CA PHE A 142 6.28 8.17 -15.14
C PHE A 142 6.91 6.81 -14.84
N ALA A 143 6.48 5.78 -15.56
CA ALA A 143 7.09 4.46 -15.52
C ALA A 143 7.47 4.06 -16.94
N LEU A 144 8.76 3.79 -17.15
CA LEU A 144 9.31 3.40 -18.44
C LEU A 144 10.15 2.13 -18.26
N GLY A 145 9.85 1.09 -19.03
CA GLY A 145 10.57 -0.16 -18.97
C GLY A 145 10.72 -0.85 -20.32
N PHE A 146 11.87 -1.47 -20.53
CA PHE A 146 12.20 -2.19 -21.75
C PHE A 146 12.51 -3.65 -21.42
N PHE A 147 11.66 -4.57 -21.85
CA PHE A 147 11.78 -6.00 -21.56
C PHE A 147 12.60 -6.70 -22.63
N HIS A 148 13.49 -7.60 -22.20
CA HIS A 148 14.31 -8.46 -23.04
C HIS A 148 14.82 -9.67 -22.26
N GLY A 149 15.39 -10.66 -22.96
CA GLY A 149 16.19 -11.71 -22.31
C GLY A 149 17.50 -11.15 -21.73
N ALA A 150 18.08 -11.81 -20.73
CA ALA A 150 19.16 -11.30 -19.87
C ALA A 150 20.42 -10.73 -20.58
N ASP A 151 20.63 -11.03 -21.85
CA ASP A 151 21.86 -10.70 -22.59
C ASP A 151 21.90 -9.28 -23.18
N LYS A 152 20.81 -8.49 -23.13
CA LYS A 152 20.84 -7.13 -23.69
C LYS A 152 21.35 -6.12 -22.66
N PRO A 153 22.16 -5.14 -23.09
CA PRO A 153 22.53 -4.04 -22.23
C PRO A 153 21.30 -3.17 -21.94
N PRO A 154 21.29 -2.44 -20.82
CA PRO A 154 20.24 -1.45 -20.54
C PRO A 154 20.19 -0.36 -21.60
N VAL A 155 19.00 0.22 -21.79
CA VAL A 155 18.76 1.26 -22.78
C VAL A 155 19.27 2.60 -22.27
N GLN A 156 20.18 3.22 -23.02
CA GLN A 156 20.70 4.55 -22.72
C GLN A 156 19.61 5.63 -22.82
N LEU A 157 19.34 6.33 -21.72
CA LEU A 157 18.43 7.47 -21.70
C LEU A 157 19.08 8.70 -22.33
N PRO A 158 18.32 9.48 -23.14
CA PRO A 158 18.82 10.75 -23.67
C PRO A 158 18.75 11.85 -22.60
N THR A 159 19.68 12.80 -22.66
CA THR A 159 19.80 13.90 -21.69
C THR A 159 18.63 14.88 -21.75
N ASP A 160 17.97 14.96 -22.90
CA ASP A 160 16.84 15.84 -23.19
C ASP A 160 15.47 15.13 -23.15
N ILE A 161 15.39 13.94 -22.53
CA ILE A 161 14.10 13.25 -22.33
C ILE A 161 13.10 14.19 -21.63
N LEU A 162 11.86 14.18 -22.12
CA LEU A 162 10.78 15.10 -21.72
C LEU A 162 11.10 16.58 -22.00
N SER A 163 11.85 16.86 -23.08
CA SER A 163 12.41 18.18 -23.42
C SER A 163 13.25 18.81 -22.30
N GLY A 164 13.76 18.02 -21.35
CA GLY A 164 14.44 18.54 -20.16
C GLY A 164 13.55 19.34 -19.20
N HIS A 165 12.22 19.37 -19.41
CA HIS A 165 11.30 20.17 -18.61
C HIS A 165 10.08 19.36 -18.14
N CYS A 166 10.15 18.90 -16.89
CA CYS A 166 9.06 18.14 -16.25
C CYS A 166 8.90 18.56 -14.77
N PRO A 167 8.41 19.79 -14.50
CA PRO A 167 8.44 20.39 -13.16
C PRO A 167 7.54 19.65 -12.16
N SER A 168 6.56 18.90 -12.64
CA SER A 168 5.57 18.18 -11.82
C SER A 168 5.95 16.73 -11.54
N LEU A 169 7.02 16.21 -12.15
CA LEU A 169 7.41 14.80 -11.99
C LEU A 169 7.90 14.55 -10.56
N ARG A 170 7.31 13.58 -9.87
CA ARG A 170 7.65 13.23 -8.48
C ARG A 170 7.99 11.75 -8.33
N LEU A 171 7.29 10.88 -9.06
CA LEU A 171 7.48 9.44 -9.03
C LEU A 171 7.99 8.96 -10.39
N LEU A 172 9.15 8.32 -10.40
CA LEU A 172 9.75 7.75 -11.58
C LEU A 172 10.00 6.26 -11.36
N THR A 173 9.60 5.44 -12.32
CA THR A 173 9.96 4.03 -12.39
C THR A 173 10.76 3.81 -13.67
N LEU A 174 11.99 3.32 -13.55
CA LEU A 174 12.84 2.98 -14.68
C LEU A 174 13.17 1.51 -14.63
N LYS A 175 13.05 0.81 -15.76
CA LYS A 175 13.41 -0.59 -15.86
C LYS A 175 14.30 -0.85 -17.07
N ASN A 176 15.45 -1.48 -16.84
CA ASN A 176 16.50 -1.75 -17.85
C ASN A 176 16.94 -0.47 -18.57
N ALA A 177 17.22 0.58 -17.81
CA ALA A 177 17.69 1.87 -18.31
C ALA A 177 19.11 2.18 -17.83
N ALA A 178 19.90 2.82 -18.69
CA ALA A 178 21.22 3.36 -18.38
C ALA A 178 21.21 4.89 -18.41
N PHE A 179 22.01 5.50 -17.53
CA PHE A 179 22.09 6.94 -17.38
C PHE A 179 23.21 7.54 -18.24
N PRO A 180 22.99 8.71 -18.88
CA PRO A 180 24.05 9.42 -19.60
C PRO A 180 25.05 10.04 -18.63
N LYS A 181 26.18 10.51 -19.16
CA LYS A 181 27.19 11.21 -18.35
C LYS A 181 26.68 12.55 -17.82
N ASP A 182 25.88 13.25 -18.63
CA ASP A 182 25.33 14.54 -18.25
C ASP A 182 23.99 14.37 -17.51
N PRO A 183 23.71 15.20 -16.49
CA PRO A 183 22.45 15.15 -15.75
C PRO A 183 21.21 15.29 -16.64
N ILE A 184 20.15 14.55 -16.30
CA ILE A 184 18.86 14.64 -16.99
C ILE A 184 18.02 15.67 -16.23
N LEU A 185 17.87 16.87 -16.80
CA LEU A 185 17.25 18.00 -16.09
C LEU A 185 15.78 17.76 -15.74
N SER A 186 15.04 16.99 -16.56
CA SER A 186 13.64 16.65 -16.31
C SER A 186 13.42 15.78 -15.08
N PHE A 187 14.49 15.17 -14.53
CA PHE A 187 14.44 14.34 -13.33
C PHE A 187 14.77 15.08 -12.03
N GLY A 188 15.11 16.38 -12.10
CA GLY A 188 15.56 17.17 -10.96
C GLY A 188 14.58 17.24 -9.78
N GLN A 189 13.28 17.04 -10.02
CA GLN A 189 12.20 17.12 -9.02
C GLN A 189 11.68 15.74 -8.57
N VAL A 190 12.28 14.65 -9.05
CA VAL A 190 11.86 13.29 -8.67
C VAL A 190 12.24 13.06 -7.21
N HIS A 191 11.24 12.69 -6.41
CA HIS A 191 11.44 12.34 -5.00
C HIS A 191 11.50 10.84 -4.79
N HIS A 192 10.80 10.08 -5.63
CA HIS A 192 10.63 8.63 -5.49
C HIS A 192 11.09 7.97 -6.78
N LEU A 193 12.14 7.15 -6.70
CA LEU A 193 12.66 6.37 -7.82
C LEU A 193 12.51 4.88 -7.53
N LEU A 194 11.81 4.17 -8.41
CA LEU A 194 11.85 2.72 -8.50
C LEU A 194 12.75 2.34 -9.68
N PHE A 195 13.91 1.77 -9.41
CA PHE A 195 14.86 1.36 -10.42
C PHE A 195 14.89 -0.17 -10.53
N GLY A 196 14.65 -0.70 -11.74
CA GLY A 196 14.47 -2.12 -12.02
C GLY A 196 15.48 -2.67 -13.03
N CYS A 197 16.00 -3.88 -12.84
CA CYS A 197 16.86 -4.58 -13.80
C CYS A 197 16.51 -6.08 -13.94
N ASP A 198 16.38 -6.58 -15.17
CA ASP A 198 16.06 -7.99 -15.45
C ASP A 198 17.31 -8.86 -15.70
N GLY A 199 18.46 -8.26 -15.99
CA GLY A 199 19.71 -8.97 -16.32
C GLY A 199 20.86 -8.60 -15.39
N PRO A 200 22.05 -9.24 -15.55
CA PRO A 200 23.26 -8.86 -14.85
C PRO A 200 23.51 -7.36 -15.02
N TYR A 201 23.47 -6.63 -13.91
CA TYR A 201 23.63 -5.20 -13.94
C TYR A 201 24.52 -4.71 -12.82
N VAL A 202 25.28 -3.65 -13.10
CA VAL A 202 26.10 -2.95 -12.11
C VAL A 202 25.36 -1.68 -11.73
N PHE A 203 25.11 -1.49 -10.45
CA PHE A 203 24.33 -0.35 -9.96
C PHE A 203 25.03 1.00 -10.22
N PRO A 204 24.37 1.96 -10.90
CA PRO A 204 25.00 3.15 -11.43
C PRO A 204 25.04 4.24 -10.36
N LEU A 205 26.17 4.39 -9.67
CA LEU A 205 26.28 5.43 -8.62
C LEU A 205 26.10 6.85 -9.15
N CYS A 206 26.34 7.05 -10.46
CA CYS A 206 26.03 8.31 -11.13
C CYS A 206 24.55 8.69 -11.08
N LEU A 207 23.63 7.74 -10.78
CA LEU A 207 22.19 8.01 -10.70
C LEU A 207 21.88 9.20 -9.78
N PHE A 208 22.59 9.36 -8.67
CA PHE A 208 22.35 10.44 -7.71
C PHE A 208 22.55 11.84 -8.33
N GLN A 209 23.38 11.96 -9.37
CA GLN A 209 23.57 13.21 -10.11
C GLN A 209 22.32 13.61 -10.91
N HIS A 210 21.49 12.64 -11.31
CA HIS A 210 20.26 12.88 -12.06
C HIS A 210 19.07 13.19 -11.14
N PHE A 211 19.18 12.89 -9.84
CA PHE A 211 18.07 13.00 -8.89
C PHE A 211 18.45 13.79 -7.62
N PRO A 212 18.75 15.10 -7.74
CA PRO A 212 19.13 15.93 -6.60
C PRO A 212 18.06 16.06 -5.50
N SER A 213 16.78 15.82 -5.84
CA SER A 213 15.65 15.88 -4.88
C SER A 213 15.20 14.50 -4.38
N LEU A 214 15.98 13.44 -4.63
CA LEU A 214 15.58 12.07 -4.30
C LEU A 214 15.46 11.84 -2.80
N ARG A 215 14.34 11.27 -2.36
CA ARG A 215 14.09 10.92 -0.94
C ARG A 215 13.89 9.43 -0.75
N VAL A 216 13.30 8.76 -1.74
CA VAL A 216 13.00 7.32 -1.71
C VAL A 216 13.62 6.67 -2.93
N LEU A 217 14.50 5.71 -2.70
CA LEU A 217 15.09 4.87 -3.74
C LEU A 217 14.76 3.41 -3.47
N SER A 218 14.08 2.76 -4.41
CA SER A 218 13.80 1.33 -4.39
C SER A 218 14.45 0.66 -5.60
N VAL A 219 15.31 -0.32 -5.36
CA VAL A 219 15.99 -1.10 -6.39
C VAL A 219 15.35 -2.48 -6.46
N HIS A 220 14.93 -2.91 -7.65
CA HIS A 220 14.27 -4.19 -7.89
C HIS A 220 14.99 -4.95 -9.01
N GLY A 221 15.00 -6.27 -8.97
CA GLY A 221 15.53 -7.04 -10.09
C GLY A 221 15.90 -8.48 -9.79
N GLY A 222 16.45 -9.14 -10.81
CA GLY A 222 16.95 -10.52 -10.72
C GLY A 222 18.39 -10.55 -10.17
N MET A 223 19.35 -10.25 -11.05
CA MET A 223 20.78 -10.38 -10.74
C MET A 223 21.51 -9.02 -10.78
N CYS A 224 22.18 -8.65 -9.69
CA CYS A 224 23.00 -7.44 -9.61
C CYS A 224 24.45 -7.82 -9.29
N LEU A 225 25.37 -7.44 -10.18
CA LEU A 225 26.79 -7.78 -10.09
C LEU A 225 27.57 -6.90 -9.10
N GLY A 226 26.88 -6.03 -8.36
CA GLY A 226 27.47 -5.06 -7.43
C GLY A 226 27.20 -3.61 -7.86
N ALA A 227 28.07 -2.70 -7.45
CA ALA A 227 27.99 -1.28 -7.80
C ALA A 227 29.18 -0.83 -8.65
N GLU A 228 28.99 0.25 -9.41
CA GLU A 228 30.07 0.85 -10.19
C GLU A 228 31.19 1.28 -9.23
N PRO A 229 32.47 1.04 -9.56
CA PRO A 229 33.56 1.46 -8.72
C PRO A 229 33.52 2.97 -8.55
N VAL A 230 33.62 3.43 -7.29
CA VAL A 230 33.66 4.85 -6.93
C VAL A 230 34.96 5.46 -7.50
N GLY A 231 34.90 5.99 -8.72
CA GLY A 231 35.99 6.78 -9.28
C GLY A 231 36.24 8.04 -8.43
N GLU A 232 37.41 8.67 -8.56
CA GLU A 232 37.72 9.90 -7.80
C GLU A 232 36.64 10.98 -7.97
N ALA A 233 36.05 11.09 -9.17
CA ALA A 233 34.95 12.00 -9.48
C ALA A 233 33.64 11.70 -8.71
N ALA A 234 33.42 10.45 -8.28
CA ALA A 234 32.22 10.07 -7.53
C ALA A 234 32.25 10.58 -6.08
N ARG A 235 33.41 10.96 -5.54
CA ARG A 235 33.54 11.53 -4.19
C ARG A 235 32.97 12.94 -4.06
N GLU A 236 32.83 13.66 -5.18
CA GLU A 236 32.33 15.04 -5.19
C GLU A 236 30.81 15.12 -5.43
N VAL A 237 30.14 13.99 -5.66
CA VAL A 237 28.70 13.99 -5.94
C VAL A 237 27.95 14.39 -4.69
N THR A 238 27.18 15.48 -4.80
CA THR A 238 26.25 15.88 -3.75
C THR A 238 25.14 14.84 -3.69
N ILE A 239 25.19 13.99 -2.66
CA ILE A 239 24.19 12.93 -2.47
C ILE A 239 22.91 13.55 -1.91
N PRO A 240 21.74 13.25 -2.49
CA PRO A 240 20.48 13.71 -1.97
C PRO A 240 20.24 13.12 -0.58
N GLN A 241 19.48 13.83 0.26
CA GLN A 241 19.10 13.33 1.59
C GLN A 241 18.04 12.23 1.46
N LEU A 242 18.51 11.01 1.21
CA LEU A 242 17.68 9.82 1.17
C LEU A 242 17.08 9.56 2.55
N ALA A 243 15.76 9.51 2.61
CA ALA A 243 15.00 9.08 3.77
C ALA A 243 14.80 7.56 3.77
N THR A 244 14.60 6.97 2.58
CA THR A 244 14.35 5.53 2.42
C THR A 244 15.20 4.96 1.31
N PHE A 245 15.86 3.84 1.59
CA PHE A 245 16.57 3.02 0.60
C PHE A 245 16.12 1.56 0.71
N ALA A 246 15.59 1.00 -0.36
CA ALA A 246 15.10 -0.38 -0.39
C ALA A 246 15.75 -1.16 -1.53
N VAL A 247 16.21 -2.39 -1.26
CA VAL A 247 16.79 -3.30 -2.24
C VAL A 247 16.03 -4.61 -2.22
N HIS A 248 15.42 -4.95 -3.35
CA HIS A 248 14.62 -6.15 -3.59
C HIS A 248 15.17 -6.91 -4.79
N ILE A 249 16.39 -7.41 -4.65
CA ILE A 249 17.11 -8.18 -5.67
C ILE A 249 17.43 -9.55 -5.08
N ALA A 250 17.12 -10.63 -5.80
CA ALA A 250 17.32 -11.99 -5.32
C ALA A 250 18.81 -12.39 -5.35
N ASP A 251 19.50 -12.16 -6.47
CA ASP A 251 20.89 -12.57 -6.68
C ASP A 251 21.81 -11.34 -6.77
N CYS A 252 22.18 -10.77 -5.63
CA CYS A 252 23.01 -9.56 -5.56
C CYS A 252 24.26 -9.78 -4.70
N ASP A 253 25.39 -9.18 -5.09
CA ASP A 253 26.42 -8.83 -4.11
C ASP A 253 25.93 -7.62 -3.31
N HIS A 254 25.10 -7.88 -2.30
CA HIS A 254 24.51 -6.80 -1.49
C HIS A 254 25.59 -6.02 -0.75
N LEU A 255 26.70 -6.64 -0.33
CA LEU A 255 27.78 -5.94 0.35
C LEU A 255 28.41 -4.88 -0.56
N ALA A 256 28.71 -5.24 -1.80
CA ALA A 256 29.24 -4.28 -2.77
C ALA A 256 28.22 -3.16 -3.06
N LEU A 257 26.95 -3.49 -3.22
CA LEU A 257 25.89 -2.51 -3.48
C LEU A 257 25.72 -1.53 -2.33
N PHE A 258 25.48 -2.04 -1.12
CA PHE A 258 25.23 -1.20 0.06
C PHE A 258 26.49 -0.44 0.49
N GLY A 259 27.67 -1.06 0.41
CA GLY A 259 28.95 -0.40 0.70
C GLY A 259 29.26 0.77 -0.25
N ALA A 260 28.68 0.75 -1.45
CA ALA A 260 28.81 1.84 -2.41
C ALA A 260 27.82 2.99 -2.19
N VAL A 261 26.75 2.80 -1.40
CA VAL A 261 25.76 3.84 -1.12
C VAL A 261 26.35 4.84 -0.11
N PRO A 262 26.54 6.11 -0.49
CA PRO A 262 27.14 7.09 0.41
C PRO A 262 26.22 7.39 1.59
N ARG A 263 26.82 7.56 2.78
CA ARG A 263 26.11 7.91 4.03
C ARG A 263 24.95 6.96 4.35
N LEU A 264 25.07 5.68 3.96
CA LEU A 264 24.07 4.64 4.23
C LEU A 264 23.64 4.59 5.71
N SER A 265 24.56 4.81 6.64
CA SER A 265 24.30 4.83 8.08
C SER A 265 23.37 5.96 8.52
N GLU A 266 23.27 7.04 7.76
CA GLU A 266 22.40 8.18 8.05
C GLU A 266 20.99 8.04 7.47
N ILE A 267 20.77 7.12 6.54
CA ILE A 267 19.45 6.89 5.94
C ILE A 267 18.52 6.34 7.04
N ALA A 268 17.37 7.01 7.21
CA ALA A 268 16.39 6.67 8.22
C ALA A 268 15.89 5.24 8.03
N ARG A 269 15.28 4.91 6.89
CA ARG A 269 14.78 3.56 6.62
C ARG A 269 15.60 2.85 5.56
N VAL A 270 16.17 1.70 5.91
CA VAL A 270 16.86 0.83 4.97
C VAL A 270 16.17 -0.53 4.93
N THR A 271 15.81 -1.00 3.74
CA THR A 271 15.15 -2.29 3.54
C THR A 271 15.98 -3.17 2.61
N CYS A 272 16.20 -4.43 2.97
CA CYS A 272 16.90 -5.41 2.15
C CYS A 272 16.12 -6.71 2.09
N ARG A 273 15.92 -7.26 0.89
CA ARG A 273 15.40 -8.60 0.70
C ARG A 273 16.54 -9.61 0.64
N GLU A 274 16.37 -10.79 1.26
CA GLU A 274 17.34 -11.89 1.21
C GLU A 274 18.75 -11.46 1.64
N PRO A 275 18.92 -10.78 2.80
CA PRO A 275 20.21 -10.24 3.19
C PRO A 275 21.17 -11.36 3.62
N HIS A 276 22.41 -11.28 3.14
CA HIS A 276 23.49 -12.10 3.70
C HIS A 276 23.81 -11.69 5.15
N VAL A 277 24.29 -12.65 5.93
CA VAL A 277 24.84 -12.52 7.28
C VAL A 277 25.64 -11.20 7.42
N ASP A 278 26.73 -11.05 6.69
CA ASP A 278 27.62 -9.91 6.86
C ASP A 278 26.96 -8.55 6.60
N LEU A 279 26.00 -8.49 5.66
CA LEU A 279 25.26 -7.26 5.41
C LEU A 279 24.37 -6.88 6.59
N MET A 280 23.70 -7.86 7.20
CA MET A 280 22.86 -7.61 8.37
C MET A 280 23.66 -7.00 9.50
N ARG A 281 24.87 -7.53 9.78
CA ARG A 281 25.79 -6.95 10.78
C ARG A 281 26.12 -5.49 10.47
N VAL A 282 26.58 -5.22 9.25
CA VAL A 282 26.91 -3.85 8.80
C VAL A 282 25.71 -2.91 8.98
N LEU A 283 24.50 -3.35 8.61
CA LEU A 283 23.30 -2.53 8.72
C LEU A 283 22.86 -2.30 10.17
N LEU A 284 22.99 -3.30 11.03
CA LEU A 284 22.66 -3.23 12.46
C LEU A 284 23.66 -2.38 13.25
N ASP A 285 24.92 -2.32 12.83
CA ASP A 285 25.94 -1.43 13.40
C ASP A 285 25.56 0.06 13.26
N HIS A 286 24.67 0.40 12.33
CA HIS A 286 24.14 1.75 12.16
C HIS A 286 23.12 2.15 13.24
N LEU A 287 22.60 1.18 13.99
CA LEU A 287 21.64 1.39 15.06
C LEU A 287 22.40 1.34 16.39
N HIS A 288 22.30 2.40 17.19
CA HIS A 288 22.98 2.50 18.48
C HIS A 288 21.98 2.55 19.64
N GLY A 289 22.30 1.90 20.76
CA GLY A 289 21.47 1.87 21.94
C GLY A 289 20.39 0.78 21.92
N PRO A 290 19.31 0.95 22.71
CA PRO A 290 18.18 0.03 22.79
C PRO A 290 17.52 -0.18 21.42
N LEU A 291 17.09 -1.42 21.16
CA LEU A 291 16.45 -1.83 19.92
C LEU A 291 15.01 -2.26 20.15
N GLU A 292 14.16 -1.94 19.18
CA GLU A 292 12.85 -2.55 19.00
C GLU A 292 12.94 -3.52 17.83
N LEU A 293 12.51 -4.77 18.07
CA LEU A 293 12.50 -5.84 17.09
C LEU A 293 11.07 -6.07 16.63
N ASP A 294 10.81 -5.91 15.34
CA ASP A 294 9.54 -6.19 14.68
C ASP A 294 9.68 -7.47 13.83
N ILE A 295 8.79 -8.43 14.03
CA ILE A 295 8.69 -9.64 13.20
C ILE A 295 7.25 -9.77 12.75
N VAL A 296 7.00 -9.31 11.53
CA VAL A 296 5.64 -9.08 11.04
C VAL A 296 5.42 -9.64 9.65
N VAL A 297 4.17 -9.99 9.36
CA VAL A 297 3.74 -10.30 8.00
C VAL A 297 3.26 -8.99 7.37
N PRO A 298 3.87 -8.52 6.26
CA PRO A 298 3.44 -7.27 5.63
C PRO A 298 2.04 -7.43 5.06
N GLY A 299 1.17 -6.42 5.25
CA GLY A 299 -0.25 -6.49 4.88
C GLY A 299 -0.53 -6.74 3.39
N VAL A 300 0.45 -6.53 2.50
CA VAL A 300 0.30 -6.70 1.05
C VAL A 300 0.65 -8.12 0.58
N ARG A 301 1.46 -8.86 1.34
CA ARG A 301 2.07 -10.14 0.91
C ARG A 301 2.19 -11.11 2.07
N GLU A 302 1.26 -12.04 2.17
CA GLU A 302 1.23 -13.03 3.24
C GLU A 302 2.36 -14.07 3.18
N ASP A 303 3.02 -14.19 2.03
CA ASP A 303 4.15 -15.07 1.78
C ASP A 303 5.48 -14.45 2.23
N GLN A 304 5.48 -13.18 2.66
CA GLN A 304 6.67 -12.47 3.11
C GLN A 304 6.72 -12.30 4.62
N ILE A 305 7.93 -12.20 5.13
CA ILE A 305 8.21 -11.90 6.54
C ILE A 305 9.14 -10.70 6.58
N GLU A 306 8.78 -9.69 7.36
CA GLU A 306 9.64 -8.55 7.64
C GLU A 306 10.21 -8.70 9.05
N VAL A 307 11.54 -8.70 9.15
CA VAL A 307 12.30 -8.61 10.39
C VAL A 307 12.90 -7.21 10.46
N GLY A 308 12.28 -6.34 11.24
CA GLY A 308 12.68 -4.94 11.43
C GLY A 308 13.42 -4.72 12.74
N PHE A 309 14.47 -3.91 12.70
CA PHE A 309 15.12 -3.35 13.88
C PHE A 309 15.01 -1.84 13.82
N SER A 310 14.63 -1.21 14.93
CA SER A 310 14.61 0.25 15.04
C SER A 310 15.12 0.68 16.41
N THR A 311 15.47 1.96 16.54
CA THR A 311 15.89 2.55 17.82
C THR A 311 14.80 3.51 18.30
N PRO A 312 14.30 3.44 19.54
CA PRO A 312 13.27 4.37 20.02
C PRO A 312 13.70 5.85 20.01
N SER A 313 15.02 6.09 20.11
CA SER A 313 15.62 7.43 20.17
C SER A 313 15.88 8.07 18.82
N SER A 314 15.71 7.35 17.70
CA SER A 314 15.92 7.88 16.37
C SER A 314 14.90 7.35 15.38
N ASP A 315 14.76 7.99 14.22
CA ASP A 315 13.89 7.53 13.14
C ASP A 315 14.53 6.40 12.30
N ARG A 316 15.67 5.86 12.74
CA ARG A 316 16.40 4.83 12.01
C ARG A 316 15.78 3.46 12.17
N SER A 317 15.61 2.78 11.05
CA SER A 317 15.14 1.41 10.94
C SER A 317 15.89 0.62 9.87
N ARG A 318 16.10 -0.67 10.15
CA ARG A 318 16.69 -1.66 9.24
C ARG A 318 15.71 -2.82 9.12
N VAL A 319 15.19 -3.03 7.92
CA VAL A 319 14.15 -4.03 7.64
C VAL A 319 14.70 -5.08 6.69
N PHE A 320 14.59 -6.33 7.11
CA PHE A 320 15.02 -7.49 6.36
C PHE A 320 13.77 -8.25 5.90
N VAL A 321 13.64 -8.47 4.59
CA VAL A 321 12.44 -9.06 4.00
C VAL A 321 12.76 -10.44 3.46
N GLU A 322 12.00 -11.44 3.88
CA GLU A 322 12.16 -12.82 3.46
C GLU A 322 10.92 -13.42 2.86
N ASP A 323 11.17 -14.47 2.07
CA ASP A 323 10.13 -15.44 1.72
C ASP A 323 9.93 -16.40 2.89
N SER A 324 8.69 -16.50 3.37
CA SER A 324 8.30 -17.38 4.46
C SER A 324 8.69 -18.84 4.24
N THR A 325 8.76 -19.28 2.99
CA THR A 325 9.14 -20.66 2.63
C THR A 325 10.63 -20.95 2.81
N ARG A 326 11.49 -19.92 2.83
CA ARG A 326 12.96 -20.06 2.87
C ARG A 326 13.56 -20.01 4.27
N ILE A 327 12.83 -19.49 5.25
CA ILE A 327 13.38 -19.29 6.61
C ILE A 327 13.79 -20.61 7.29
N HIS A 328 13.21 -21.75 6.87
CA HIS A 328 13.50 -23.03 7.50
C HIS A 328 14.92 -23.57 7.26
N SER A 329 15.54 -23.29 6.11
CA SER A 329 16.82 -23.91 5.73
C SER A 329 18.04 -23.01 5.94
N ASP A 330 17.97 -21.74 5.54
CA ASP A 330 19.17 -20.92 5.29
C ASP A 330 19.13 -19.52 5.94
N TRP A 331 18.17 -19.26 6.82
CA TRP A 331 18.09 -17.96 7.50
C TRP A 331 19.34 -17.72 8.36
N PRO A 332 19.96 -16.52 8.32
CA PRO A 332 21.14 -16.15 9.12
C PRO A 332 20.81 -16.01 10.61
N ARG A 333 20.52 -17.15 11.24
CA ARG A 333 20.19 -17.28 12.66
C ARG A 333 21.28 -16.63 13.52
N ASP A 334 22.53 -16.81 13.14
CA ASP A 334 23.67 -16.37 13.94
C ASP A 334 23.79 -14.85 14.11
N ILE A 335 23.01 -14.02 13.37
CA ILE A 335 23.08 -12.56 13.49
C ILE A 335 21.84 -11.92 14.06
N VAL A 336 20.65 -12.29 13.55
CA VAL A 336 19.40 -11.80 14.14
C VAL A 336 19.38 -12.15 15.63
N PHE A 337 20.05 -13.25 15.99
CA PHE A 337 20.14 -13.80 17.33
C PHE A 337 21.57 -13.78 17.87
N ALA A 338 22.44 -12.90 17.35
CA ALA A 338 23.74 -12.68 17.95
C ALA A 338 23.54 -12.15 19.39
N PRO A 339 24.31 -12.64 20.38
CA PRO A 339 24.10 -12.27 21.79
C PRO A 339 24.13 -10.76 22.03
N ASP A 340 25.02 -10.03 21.34
CA ASP A 340 25.16 -8.57 21.44
C ASP A 340 23.94 -7.82 20.90
N VAL A 341 23.27 -8.34 19.87
CA VAL A 341 22.01 -7.77 19.36
C VAL A 341 20.87 -8.10 20.32
N ALA A 342 20.76 -9.36 20.76
CA ALA A 342 19.72 -9.84 21.67
C ALA A 342 19.71 -9.09 23.01
N GLU A 343 20.89 -8.78 23.56
CA GLU A 343 21.05 -7.99 24.80
C GLU A 343 20.54 -6.55 24.68
N ARG A 344 20.36 -6.04 23.46
CA ARG A 344 19.91 -4.67 23.20
C ARG A 344 18.42 -4.57 22.91
N VAL A 345 17.74 -5.68 22.61
CA VAL A 345 16.31 -5.69 22.27
C VAL A 345 15.49 -5.43 23.54
N THR A 346 14.89 -4.24 23.61
CA THR A 346 14.05 -3.81 24.75
C THR A 346 12.56 -3.98 24.50
N ALA A 347 12.15 -4.10 23.24
CA ALA A 347 10.78 -4.38 22.83
C ALA A 347 10.76 -5.36 21.66
N LEU A 348 9.82 -6.31 21.69
CA LEU A 348 9.57 -7.26 20.62
C LEU A 348 8.12 -7.13 20.17
N ARG A 349 7.90 -6.95 18.87
CA ARG A 349 6.61 -7.01 18.21
C ARG A 349 6.56 -8.23 17.30
N LEU A 350 5.53 -9.05 17.46
CA LEU A 350 5.42 -10.34 16.78
C LEU A 350 4.01 -10.55 16.24
N THR A 351 3.87 -10.82 14.95
CA THR A 351 2.64 -11.35 14.38
C THR A 351 2.46 -12.80 14.83
N THR A 352 1.28 -13.16 15.35
CA THR A 352 0.99 -14.51 15.89
C THR A 352 1.24 -15.65 14.89
N LYS A 353 0.93 -15.43 13.60
CA LYS A 353 1.23 -16.37 12.50
C LYS A 353 2.72 -16.73 12.39
N LEU A 354 3.60 -15.89 12.93
CA LEU A 354 5.05 -16.04 12.93
C LEU A 354 5.62 -16.55 14.27
N ALA A 355 4.76 -16.96 15.21
CA ALA A 355 5.20 -17.50 16.50
C ALA A 355 6.03 -18.79 16.36
N TRP A 356 5.95 -19.50 15.23
CA TRP A 356 6.85 -20.61 14.94
C TRP A 356 8.32 -20.20 14.79
N LEU A 357 8.63 -18.90 14.64
CA LEU A 357 9.98 -18.36 14.71
C LEU A 357 10.50 -18.24 16.14
N VAL A 358 9.64 -18.41 17.16
CA VAL A 358 10.02 -18.27 18.58
C VAL A 358 11.23 -19.11 18.99
N PRO A 359 11.37 -20.38 18.56
CA PRO A 359 12.54 -21.18 18.87
C PRO A 359 13.88 -20.62 18.36
N LEU A 360 13.84 -19.63 17.46
CA LEU A 360 15.04 -18.94 17.00
C LEU A 360 15.57 -17.93 18.03
N PHE A 361 14.74 -17.52 19.00
CA PHE A 361 15.16 -16.68 20.13
C PHE A 361 15.46 -17.58 21.32
N ALA A 362 16.73 -17.75 21.65
CA ALA A 362 17.09 -18.44 22.89
C ALA A 362 16.66 -17.62 24.12
N GLU A 363 16.95 -16.32 24.10
CA GLU A 363 16.68 -15.40 25.21
C GLU A 363 16.76 -13.94 24.71
N LEU A 364 15.89 -13.06 25.22
CA LEU A 364 15.99 -11.61 25.03
C LEU A 364 16.03 -10.94 26.41
N PRO A 365 17.23 -10.85 27.03
CA PRO A 365 17.34 -10.54 28.45
C PRO A 365 16.93 -9.11 28.82
N ALA A 366 17.02 -8.17 27.89
CA ALA A 366 16.63 -6.77 28.09
C ALA A 366 15.19 -6.47 27.65
N CYS A 367 14.45 -7.44 27.11
CA CYS A 367 13.14 -7.20 26.52
C CYS A 367 12.10 -6.98 27.64
N THR A 368 11.59 -5.75 27.69
CA THR A 368 10.61 -5.30 28.68
C THR A 368 9.17 -5.30 28.15
N THR A 369 9.00 -5.25 26.83
CA THR A 369 7.69 -5.16 26.19
C THR A 369 7.57 -6.21 25.09
N LEU A 370 6.50 -7.00 25.15
CA LEU A 370 6.10 -7.91 24.08
C LEU A 370 4.77 -7.45 23.47
N ALA A 371 4.79 -6.99 22.23
CA ALA A 371 3.60 -6.70 21.45
C ALA A 371 3.24 -7.90 20.54
N VAL A 372 1.99 -8.36 20.61
CA VAL A 372 1.47 -9.49 19.82
C VAL A 372 0.38 -8.97 18.89
N GLU A 373 0.60 -9.14 17.58
CA GLU A 373 -0.37 -8.76 16.55
C GLU A 373 -1.15 -9.98 16.08
N VAL A 374 -2.46 -9.97 16.34
CA VAL A 374 -3.38 -11.05 15.99
C VAL A 374 -4.12 -10.69 14.71
N GLY A 375 -4.03 -11.53 13.68
CA GLY A 375 -4.84 -11.37 12.47
C GLY A 375 -6.15 -12.13 12.54
N ASP A 376 -6.07 -13.43 12.84
CA ASP A 376 -7.21 -14.31 13.00
C ASP A 376 -7.02 -15.23 14.21
N MET A 377 -8.12 -15.79 14.72
CA MET A 377 -8.16 -16.89 15.70
C MET A 377 -7.28 -18.06 15.29
N VAL A 378 -7.22 -18.38 13.99
CA VAL A 378 -6.37 -19.46 13.47
C VAL A 378 -4.88 -19.19 13.72
N ASP A 379 -4.46 -17.92 13.74
CA ASP A 379 -3.07 -17.57 13.99
C ASP A 379 -2.62 -17.88 15.43
N LEU A 380 -3.56 -17.96 16.38
CA LEU A 380 -3.24 -18.36 17.76
C LEU A 380 -3.01 -19.86 17.87
N ALA A 381 -3.49 -20.68 16.94
CA ALA A 381 -3.35 -22.14 17.00
C ALA A 381 -1.97 -22.63 16.51
N VAL A 382 -1.08 -21.73 16.03
CA VAL A 382 0.25 -22.08 15.54
C VAL A 382 1.03 -22.86 16.60
N GLU A 383 1.51 -24.04 16.22
CA GLU A 383 2.37 -24.88 17.07
C GLU A 383 3.83 -24.46 16.95
N PHE A 384 4.54 -24.43 18.07
CA PHE A 384 5.96 -24.15 18.12
C PHE A 384 6.59 -24.88 19.30
N THR A 385 7.87 -25.23 19.17
CA THR A 385 8.53 -26.25 20.02
C THR A 385 9.29 -25.68 21.21
N ALA A 386 9.43 -24.35 21.31
CA ALA A 386 10.22 -23.71 22.35
C ALA A 386 9.54 -22.45 22.90
N THR A 387 9.88 -22.11 24.13
CA THR A 387 9.43 -20.90 24.83
C THR A 387 10.45 -19.77 24.69
N LEU A 388 9.98 -18.54 24.61
CA LEU A 388 10.79 -17.32 24.59
C LEU A 388 11.15 -16.89 26.03
N ALA A 389 12.43 -16.90 26.38
CA ALA A 389 12.89 -16.40 27.67
C ALA A 389 13.00 -14.86 27.67
N LEU A 390 12.10 -14.20 28.40
CA LEU A 390 12.06 -12.74 28.58
C LEU A 390 12.17 -12.35 30.07
N PRO A 391 13.35 -12.47 30.71
CA PRO A 391 13.49 -12.28 32.15
C PRO A 391 13.18 -10.85 32.61
N ALA A 392 13.31 -9.85 31.74
CA ALA A 392 12.98 -8.45 32.03
C ALA A 392 11.56 -8.04 31.62
N LEU A 393 10.70 -8.97 31.21
CA LEU A 393 9.37 -8.65 30.69
C LEU A 393 8.50 -7.97 31.74
N LYS A 394 8.00 -6.77 31.41
CA LYS A 394 7.11 -5.96 32.25
C LYS A 394 5.73 -5.81 31.64
N SER A 395 5.63 -5.71 30.32
CA SER A 395 4.38 -5.44 29.62
C SER A 395 4.16 -6.37 28.43
N ILE A 396 2.91 -6.79 28.23
CA ILE A 396 2.42 -7.49 27.06
C ILE A 396 1.30 -6.66 26.45
N ILE A 397 1.42 -6.32 25.18
CA ILE A 397 0.43 -5.57 24.42
C ILE A 397 -0.16 -6.53 23.39
N VAL A 398 -1.48 -6.67 23.34
CA VAL A 398 -2.17 -7.51 22.35
C VAL A 398 -3.10 -6.63 21.52
N ARG A 399 -2.96 -6.69 20.19
CA ARG A 399 -3.73 -5.86 19.26
C ARG A 399 -4.11 -6.60 17.98
N GLY A 400 -5.18 -6.14 17.33
CA GLY A 400 -5.54 -6.59 15.99
C GLY A 400 -4.62 -5.99 14.93
N ARG A 401 -4.48 -6.67 13.77
CA ARG A 401 -3.74 -6.10 12.63
C ARG A 401 -4.50 -4.90 12.05
N PRO A 402 -3.82 -3.77 11.79
CA PRO A 402 -4.47 -2.54 11.34
C PRO A 402 -5.20 -2.73 9.99
N GLU A 403 -4.73 -3.63 9.13
CA GLU A 403 -5.33 -3.85 7.81
C GLU A 403 -6.63 -4.68 7.84
N GLN A 404 -6.89 -5.43 8.92
CA GLN A 404 -7.98 -6.42 8.98
C GLN A 404 -9.23 -5.92 9.72
N GLY A 405 -9.18 -4.70 10.27
CA GLY A 405 -10.26 -4.16 11.09
C GLY A 405 -10.33 -4.83 12.47
N PRO A 406 -11.44 -4.70 13.20
CA PRO A 406 -11.57 -5.26 14.54
C PRO A 406 -11.56 -6.80 14.51
N VAL A 407 -10.67 -7.40 15.32
CA VAL A 407 -10.51 -8.86 15.39
C VAL A 407 -11.15 -9.38 16.67
N SER A 408 -11.99 -10.41 16.57
CA SER A 408 -12.56 -11.09 17.74
C SER A 408 -11.74 -12.32 18.10
N VAL A 409 -11.34 -12.44 19.36
CA VAL A 409 -10.46 -13.51 19.83
C VAL A 409 -10.94 -14.08 21.17
N SER A 410 -10.87 -15.41 21.32
CA SER A 410 -11.17 -16.06 22.61
C SER A 410 -10.05 -15.78 23.61
N ALA A 411 -10.44 -15.38 24.82
CA ALA A 411 -9.52 -15.13 25.94
C ALA A 411 -8.74 -16.39 26.32
N GLU A 412 -9.37 -17.57 26.22
CA GLU A 412 -8.74 -18.87 26.46
C GLU A 412 -7.67 -19.17 25.41
N ALA A 413 -7.98 -18.99 24.12
CA ALA A 413 -7.02 -19.21 23.04
C ALA A 413 -5.81 -18.26 23.15
N LEU A 414 -6.06 -16.99 23.48
CA LEU A 414 -5.00 -16.01 23.69
C LEU A 414 -4.14 -16.38 24.90
N ARG A 415 -4.77 -16.79 26.01
CA ARG A 415 -4.08 -17.26 27.22
C ARG A 415 -3.18 -18.46 26.92
N GLU A 416 -3.69 -19.46 26.22
CA GLU A 416 -2.93 -20.64 25.82
C GLU A 416 -1.76 -20.30 24.89
N PHE A 417 -1.98 -19.39 23.94
CA PHE A 417 -0.92 -18.87 23.07
C PHE A 417 0.20 -18.19 23.90
N LEU A 418 -0.17 -17.28 24.81
CA LEU A 418 0.80 -16.56 25.65
C LEU A 418 1.51 -17.46 26.66
N LEU A 419 0.86 -18.52 27.15
CA LEU A 419 1.48 -19.55 27.99
C LEU A 419 2.47 -20.39 27.19
N ARG A 420 2.12 -20.79 25.97
CA ARG A 420 3.06 -21.50 25.09
C ARG A 420 4.26 -20.64 24.76
N ILE A 421 4.05 -19.35 24.45
CA ILE A 421 5.14 -18.48 23.99
C ILE A 421 6.09 -18.09 25.12
N LEU A 422 5.61 -17.88 26.34
CA LEU A 422 6.43 -17.40 27.46
C LEU A 422 6.76 -18.47 28.51
N GLY A 423 6.22 -19.69 28.37
CA GLY A 423 6.46 -20.79 29.32
C GLY A 423 5.97 -20.50 30.75
N THR A 424 6.54 -21.21 31.73
CA THR A 424 6.27 -21.00 33.16
C THR A 424 7.05 -19.79 33.66
N ARG A 425 6.37 -18.69 33.97
CA ARG A 425 7.02 -17.41 34.30
C ARG A 425 7.36 -17.27 35.78
N THR A 426 8.41 -16.49 36.05
CA THR A 426 8.79 -16.03 37.40
C THR A 426 8.18 -14.67 37.77
N ALA A 427 7.85 -13.84 36.78
CA ALA A 427 7.23 -12.52 36.95
C ALA A 427 5.85 -12.44 36.28
N GLN A 428 4.95 -11.63 36.84
CA GLN A 428 3.62 -11.32 36.28
C GLN A 428 3.68 -10.00 35.49
N PRO A 429 3.83 -10.04 34.15
CA PRO A 429 3.80 -8.82 33.35
C PRO A 429 2.38 -8.25 33.28
N THR A 430 2.29 -6.95 33.04
CA THR A 430 1.03 -6.26 32.79
C THR A 430 0.53 -6.62 31.39
N LEU A 431 -0.71 -7.08 31.27
CA LEU A 431 -1.38 -7.32 29.99
C LEU A 431 -2.27 -6.12 29.62
N ARG A 432 -2.01 -5.54 28.45
CA ARG A 432 -2.82 -4.49 27.83
C ARG A 432 -3.42 -5.01 26.53
N ILE A 433 -4.70 -4.76 26.33
CA ILE A 433 -5.45 -5.15 25.13
C ILE A 433 -5.91 -3.88 24.44
N GLU A 434 -5.48 -3.68 23.20
CA GLU A 434 -5.85 -2.51 22.42
C GLU A 434 -7.28 -2.62 21.87
N GLU A 435 -7.91 -1.46 21.61
CA GLU A 435 -9.31 -1.35 21.14
C GLU A 435 -9.58 -2.06 19.80
N SER A 436 -8.54 -2.37 19.04
CA SER A 436 -8.64 -3.13 17.79
C SER A 436 -9.01 -4.60 17.99
N LEU A 437 -9.09 -5.06 19.25
CA LEU A 437 -9.25 -6.46 19.60
C LEU A 437 -10.41 -6.66 20.58
N THR A 438 -11.42 -7.43 20.16
CA THR A 438 -12.56 -7.81 21.00
C THR A 438 -12.31 -9.17 21.61
N LEU A 439 -12.20 -9.23 22.94
CA LEU A 439 -12.15 -10.50 23.65
C LEU A 439 -13.53 -11.15 23.79
N THR A 440 -13.59 -12.44 23.52
CA THR A 440 -14.73 -13.31 23.85
C THR A 440 -14.31 -14.36 24.87
N GLY A 441 -15.26 -14.99 25.57
CA GLY A 441 -14.96 -16.01 26.58
C GLY A 441 -14.65 -15.45 27.97
N ASP A 442 -13.99 -16.25 28.80
CA ASP A 442 -13.63 -15.92 30.19
C ASP A 442 -12.39 -15.03 30.26
N SER A 443 -12.58 -13.73 30.01
CA SER A 443 -11.51 -12.75 30.15
C SER A 443 -10.92 -12.73 31.57
N ARG A 444 -11.68 -13.07 32.63
CA ARG A 444 -11.18 -13.06 34.01
C ARG A 444 -10.08 -14.09 34.24
N ALA A 445 -10.12 -15.23 33.57
CA ALA A 445 -9.05 -16.22 33.63
C ALA A 445 -7.75 -15.68 33.04
N LEU A 446 -7.84 -15.00 31.89
CA LEU A 446 -6.71 -14.29 31.28
C LEU A 446 -6.22 -13.16 32.22
N MET A 447 -7.12 -12.36 32.80
CA MET A 447 -6.74 -11.27 33.72
C MET A 447 -6.17 -11.75 35.07
N ARG A 448 -6.38 -13.01 35.46
CA ARG A 448 -5.83 -13.55 36.71
C ARG A 448 -4.34 -13.90 36.56
N ASP A 449 -3.96 -14.34 35.36
CA ASP A 449 -2.60 -14.81 35.07
C ASP A 449 -1.65 -13.65 34.73
N TYR A 450 -2.20 -12.48 34.41
CA TYR A 450 -1.47 -11.28 33.99
C TYR A 450 -2.04 -10.09 34.74
N GLY A 451 -1.19 -9.24 35.32
CA GLY A 451 -1.69 -8.00 35.94
C GLY A 451 -2.40 -7.17 34.87
N VAL A 452 -3.64 -6.75 35.08
CA VAL A 452 -4.32 -5.90 34.11
C VAL A 452 -4.25 -4.47 34.60
N GLU A 453 -3.60 -3.63 33.83
CA GLU A 453 -3.84 -2.20 33.92
C GLU A 453 -5.24 -1.99 33.35
N SER A 454 -6.22 -1.88 34.26
CA SER A 454 -7.47 -1.22 33.91
C SER A 454 -7.07 0.18 33.50
N GLU A 455 -7.21 0.53 32.22
CA GLU A 455 -7.30 1.93 31.87
C GLU A 455 -8.38 2.52 32.78
N ASP A 456 -8.04 3.61 33.46
CA ASP A 456 -8.90 4.26 34.45
C ASP A 456 -10.33 4.31 33.90
N GLU A 457 -11.25 3.76 34.68
CA GLU A 457 -12.68 3.67 34.36
C GLU A 457 -13.12 5.03 33.77
N PRO A 458 -13.53 5.10 32.49
CA PRO A 458 -13.89 6.37 31.89
C PRO A 458 -14.96 7.03 32.78
N PRO A 459 -14.90 8.36 33.00
CA PRO A 459 -15.80 9.05 33.91
C PRO A 459 -17.25 8.71 33.56
N ALA A 460 -18.05 8.41 34.60
CA ALA A 460 -19.45 7.99 34.48
C ALA A 460 -20.22 8.83 33.44
N PRO A 461 -21.11 8.21 32.65
CA PRO A 461 -21.67 8.80 31.45
C PRO A 461 -22.40 10.11 31.76
N VAL A 462 -21.85 11.22 31.27
CA VAL A 462 -22.59 12.48 31.15
C VAL A 462 -23.58 12.29 30.00
N SER A 463 -24.85 12.17 30.35
CA SER A 463 -25.98 12.22 29.42
C SER A 463 -25.84 13.45 28.53
N CYS A 464 -25.71 13.24 27.22
CA CYS A 464 -25.55 14.30 26.24
C CYS A 464 -26.85 14.44 25.41
N PRO A 465 -27.80 15.31 25.83
CA PRO A 465 -29.04 15.58 25.11
C PRO A 465 -28.82 15.96 23.63
N LEU A 466 -27.65 16.53 23.32
CA LEU A 466 -27.25 16.93 21.96
C LEU A 466 -27.09 15.74 20.99
N LEU A 467 -26.65 14.57 21.46
CA LEU A 467 -26.54 13.37 20.60
C LEU A 467 -27.93 12.81 20.26
N GLN A 468 -28.87 12.89 21.20
CA GLN A 468 -30.27 12.49 21.01
C GLN A 468 -30.99 13.44 20.04
N GLU A 469 -30.77 14.75 20.19
CA GLU A 469 -31.33 15.78 19.32
C GLU A 469 -30.75 15.71 17.89
N LEU A 470 -29.44 15.41 17.76
CA LEU A 470 -28.77 15.19 16.47
C LEU A 470 -29.31 13.92 15.76
N ALA A 471 -29.49 12.82 16.48
CA ALA A 471 -30.05 11.59 15.93
C ALA A 471 -31.51 11.78 15.47
N LEU A 472 -32.32 12.51 16.26
CA LEU A 472 -33.70 12.85 15.91
C LEU A 472 -33.79 13.83 14.73
N HIS A 473 -32.89 14.82 14.64
CA HIS A 473 -32.81 15.74 13.50
C HIS A 473 -32.37 15.06 12.20
N LEU A 474 -31.41 14.14 12.27
CA LEU A 474 -30.99 13.31 11.13
C LEU A 474 -32.12 12.41 10.62
N CYS A 475 -33.03 11.99 11.51
CA CYS A 475 -34.21 11.19 11.14
C CYS A 475 -35.39 12.02 10.61
N ALA A 476 -35.54 13.28 11.04
CA ALA A 476 -36.68 14.14 10.70
C ALA A 476 -36.49 14.95 9.41
N TYR A 477 -35.25 15.28 9.02
CA TYR A 477 -34.97 16.22 7.93
C TYR A 477 -34.16 15.67 6.75
N ALA A 478 -33.90 14.36 6.69
CA ALA A 478 -33.22 13.74 5.54
C ALA A 478 -34.14 13.74 4.29
N LEU A 479 -33.84 14.60 3.31
CA LEU A 479 -34.43 14.55 1.97
C LEU A 479 -34.12 13.21 1.26
N PRO A 480 -34.95 12.74 0.30
CA PRO A 480 -34.92 11.36 -0.21
C PRO A 480 -33.66 10.93 -0.99
N ALA A 481 -32.64 11.77 -1.14
CA ALA A 481 -31.43 11.43 -1.87
C ALA A 481 -30.18 11.85 -1.06
N ASN A 482 -29.36 10.86 -0.69
CA ASN A 482 -27.92 10.92 -0.37
C ASN A 482 -27.39 10.60 1.07
N PHE A 483 -27.94 9.61 1.85
CA PHE A 483 -27.35 9.08 3.12
C PHE A 483 -27.45 7.53 3.32
N ARG A 484 -26.37 6.72 3.51
CA ARG A 484 -26.37 5.25 3.79
C ARG A 484 -26.01 5.09 5.23
N VAL A 485 -26.92 4.47 5.95
CA VAL A 485 -26.77 4.21 7.36
C VAL A 485 -27.05 2.72 7.49
N ASP A 486 -25.99 1.94 7.70
CA ASP A 486 -26.15 0.54 8.11
C ASP A 486 -26.80 0.58 9.51
N VAL A 487 -28.00 0.01 9.63
CA VAL A 487 -28.78 -0.03 10.87
C VAL A 487 -27.99 -0.73 11.96
N ASP A 488 -27.18 -1.73 11.60
CA ASP A 488 -26.30 -2.40 12.54
C ASP A 488 -25.03 -1.58 12.80
N ALA A 489 -24.56 -0.74 11.86
CA ALA A 489 -23.47 0.20 12.13
C ALA A 489 -23.89 1.37 13.01
N VAL A 490 -25.13 1.86 12.89
CA VAL A 490 -25.67 2.88 13.81
C VAL A 490 -26.09 2.27 15.13
N ALA A 491 -26.62 1.05 15.16
CA ALA A 491 -26.78 0.32 16.41
C ALA A 491 -25.42 0.13 17.08
N ARG A 492 -24.40 -0.36 16.37
CA ARG A 492 -23.02 -0.47 16.87
C ARG A 492 -22.45 0.88 17.29
N PHE A 493 -22.63 1.95 16.51
CA PHE A 493 -22.16 3.29 16.85
C PHE A 493 -22.87 3.82 18.11
N LEU A 494 -24.18 3.66 18.22
CA LEU A 494 -24.92 4.02 19.42
C LEU A 494 -24.49 3.16 20.61
N ASP A 495 -24.34 1.85 20.44
CA ASP A 495 -23.84 0.92 21.46
C ASP A 495 -22.41 1.28 21.91
N THR A 496 -21.55 1.73 20.97
CA THR A 496 -20.16 2.12 21.23
C THR A 496 -20.08 3.52 21.86
N GLN A 497 -20.88 4.48 21.41
CA GLN A 497 -20.83 5.87 21.90
C GLN A 497 -21.61 6.07 23.20
N VAL A 498 -22.69 5.33 23.42
CA VAL A 498 -23.35 5.23 24.73
C VAL A 498 -22.40 4.58 25.75
N ALA A 499 -21.45 3.75 25.31
CA ALA A 499 -20.42 3.16 26.16
C ALA A 499 -19.17 4.05 26.39
N VAL A 500 -18.82 4.99 25.51
CA VAL A 500 -17.48 5.64 25.50
C VAL A 500 -17.44 7.14 25.88
N ALA A 501 -18.57 7.81 26.12
CA ALA A 501 -18.62 9.14 26.79
C ALA A 501 -17.62 10.24 26.32
N GLN A 502 -17.34 10.37 25.02
CA GLN A 502 -16.57 11.51 24.46
C GLN A 502 -17.39 12.36 23.46
N PRO A 503 -17.17 13.68 23.38
CA PRO A 503 -17.83 14.54 22.39
C PRO A 503 -17.24 14.33 20.98
N PRO A 504 -18.05 14.21 19.91
CA PRO A 504 -17.51 13.90 18.59
C PRO A 504 -16.98 15.14 17.85
N ALA A 505 -15.79 15.01 17.24
CA ALA A 505 -15.37 15.82 16.10
C ALA A 505 -15.86 15.14 14.81
N LEU A 506 -16.89 15.70 14.17
CA LEU A 506 -17.46 15.17 12.93
C LEU A 506 -16.62 15.57 11.71
N ALA A 507 -15.86 14.63 11.15
CA ALA A 507 -15.37 14.68 9.77
C ALA A 507 -16.25 13.76 8.91
N CYS A 508 -17.29 14.31 8.27
CA CYS A 508 -18.24 13.51 7.48
C CYS A 508 -17.72 13.24 6.05
N GLN A 509 -17.72 11.97 5.64
CA GLN A 509 -17.70 11.54 4.24
C GLN A 509 -19.08 10.96 3.81
N PRO A 510 -19.49 11.02 2.52
CA PRO A 510 -20.89 10.85 2.07
C PRO A 510 -21.25 9.42 1.59
N ILE A 511 -22.49 8.91 1.85
CA ILE A 511 -22.98 7.54 1.46
C ILE A 511 -24.55 7.54 1.25
N LEU A 512 -25.30 6.60 0.57
CA LEU A 512 -26.83 6.43 0.47
C LEU A 512 -27.50 5.01 0.75
N ARG A 513 -28.66 4.91 1.46
CA ARG A 513 -29.47 3.83 2.19
C ARG A 513 -30.11 2.61 1.47
N VAL A 514 -30.28 1.48 2.21
CA VAL A 514 -31.26 0.38 2.02
C VAL A 514 -31.82 -0.08 3.40
N ASP A 515 -33.13 -0.37 3.51
CA ASP A 515 -33.89 -1.04 4.61
C ASP A 515 -34.69 -0.31 5.75
N ASP A 516 -35.58 -1.12 6.36
CA ASP A 516 -36.91 -0.88 6.99
C ASP A 516 -36.94 -0.01 8.26
N ARG A 517 -37.58 1.15 8.13
CA ARG A 517 -37.85 2.15 9.20
C ARG A 517 -38.53 1.54 10.44
N ALA A 518 -39.35 0.50 10.27
CA ALA A 518 -40.07 -0.12 11.39
C ALA A 518 -39.14 -0.94 12.31
N GLN A 519 -38.00 -1.41 11.83
CA GLN A 519 -37.05 -2.18 12.63
C GLN A 519 -36.23 -1.30 13.57
N LEU A 520 -35.71 -0.17 13.06
CA LEU A 520 -34.95 0.80 13.86
C LEU A 520 -35.82 1.43 14.96
N THR A 521 -37.05 1.84 14.61
CA THR A 521 -38.02 2.39 15.57
C THR A 521 -38.34 1.40 16.70
N ARG A 522 -38.45 0.10 16.39
CA ARG A 522 -38.69 -0.95 17.38
C ARG A 522 -37.49 -1.22 18.29
N ARG A 523 -36.25 -0.97 17.84
CA ARG A 523 -35.03 -1.13 18.65
C ARG A 523 -34.81 0.07 19.57
N VAL A 524 -34.98 1.31 19.07
CA VAL A 524 -34.88 2.54 19.89
C VAL A 524 -35.87 2.49 21.06
N LYS A 525 -37.13 2.13 20.78
CA LYS A 525 -38.15 1.98 21.84
C LYS A 525 -37.78 0.93 22.89
N ARG A 526 -37.13 -0.16 22.45
CA ARG A 526 -36.64 -1.23 23.35
C ARG A 526 -35.51 -0.71 24.27
N MET A 527 -34.65 0.17 23.78
CA MET A 527 -33.60 0.79 24.58
C MET A 527 -34.17 1.78 25.60
N GLU A 528 -35.17 2.58 25.21
CA GLU A 528 -35.89 3.47 26.13
C GLU A 528 -36.59 2.70 27.26
N ASP A 529 -37.17 1.53 26.95
CA ASP A 529 -37.83 0.67 27.94
C ASP A 529 -36.82 -0.01 28.89
N MET A 530 -35.59 -0.28 28.45
CA MET A 530 -34.52 -0.87 29.29
C MET A 530 -33.85 0.16 30.22
N TYR A 531 -33.88 1.44 29.86
CA TYR A 531 -33.23 2.52 30.61
C TYR A 531 -34.21 3.66 30.90
N PRO A 532 -35.11 3.51 31.89
CA PRO A 532 -36.21 4.45 32.14
C PRO A 532 -35.79 5.88 32.56
N GLY A 533 -34.48 6.13 32.75
CA GLY A 533 -33.91 7.47 32.97
C GLY A 533 -33.37 8.16 31.72
N ALA A 534 -33.46 7.54 30.53
CA ALA A 534 -32.94 8.06 29.26
C ALA A 534 -33.96 8.88 28.43
N ARG A 535 -35.08 9.31 29.05
CA ARG A 535 -36.09 10.13 28.38
C ARG A 535 -35.78 11.62 28.41
#